data_AF-A0A099KRB9-F1
#
_entry.id   AF-A0A099KRB9-F1
#
_cell.length_a   1.000
_cell.length_b   1.000
_cell.length_c   1.000
_cell.angle_alpha   90.00
_cell.angle_beta   90.00
_cell.angle_gamma   90.00
#
_symmetry.space_group_name_H-M   'P 1'
#
loop_
_entity.id
_entity.type
_entity.pdbx_description
1 polymer ?
#
loop_
_entity_poly.entity_id
_entity_poly.type
_entity_poly.pdbx_seq_one_letter_code
_entity_poly.pdbx_strand_id
1 'polypeptide(L)'
;MNFVNNIENSFYPEIYSQSLSLNTDLSLCLFKKVKLARYVLAVKGFDSNLDIKTQIANARKSIRQQTSAMWLFKEIGAYIVFICDELPDLKESQLEIDRTGFHAVIVQGVHLVSKSGVHLFNHTKWRNYSFGDTESIASRLVSSAI
;
A
#
# COMPACT_ATOMS: atom_id res chain seq x y z
N MET A 1 -19.08 2.04 -9.37
CA MET A 1 -18.13 3.05 -8.86
C MET A 1 -16.73 2.46 -8.93
N ASN A 2 -15.72 3.25 -9.32
CA ASN A 2 -14.35 2.77 -9.41
C ASN A 2 -13.69 2.90 -8.03
N PHE A 3 -13.54 1.78 -7.34
CA PHE A 3 -12.92 1.69 -6.01
C PHE A 3 -11.56 2.39 -5.93
N VAL A 4 -10.76 2.31 -7.00
CA VAL A 4 -9.47 2.99 -7.09
C VAL A 4 -9.63 4.52 -7.04
N ASN A 5 -10.64 5.06 -7.71
CA ASN A 5 -10.92 6.50 -7.69
C ASN A 5 -11.40 6.97 -6.32
N ASN A 6 -12.17 6.15 -5.59
CA ASN A 6 -12.58 6.47 -4.23
C ASN A 6 -11.36 6.55 -3.30
N ILE A 7 -10.44 5.59 -3.39
CA ILE A 7 -9.16 5.66 -2.67
C ILE A 7 -8.39 6.91 -3.07
N GLU A 8 -8.22 7.18 -4.36
CA GLU A 8 -7.50 8.38 -4.81
C GLU A 8 -8.08 9.65 -4.21
N ASN A 9 -9.39 9.87 -4.32
CA ASN A 9 -10.07 11.06 -3.79
C ASN A 9 -10.01 11.17 -2.25
N SER A 10 -10.00 10.04 -1.55
CA SER A 10 -9.91 10.02 -0.09
C SER A 10 -8.50 10.31 0.42
N PHE A 11 -7.46 10.10 -0.38
CA PHE A 11 -6.07 10.23 0.09
C PHE A 11 -5.32 11.38 -0.57
N TYR A 12 -5.66 11.75 -1.80
CA TYR A 12 -5.07 12.85 -2.55
C TYR A 12 -6.04 14.05 -2.61
N PRO A 13 -5.57 15.30 -2.45
CA PRO A 13 -4.18 15.70 -2.17
C PRO A 13 -3.85 15.80 -0.66
N GLU A 14 -4.83 15.56 0.22
CA GLU A 14 -4.75 15.91 1.66
C GLU A 14 -3.68 15.11 2.41
N ILE A 15 -3.67 13.77 2.26
CA ILE A 15 -2.71 12.89 2.93
C ILE A 15 -1.49 12.67 2.05
N TYR A 16 -1.72 12.44 0.76
CA TYR A 16 -0.69 12.26 -0.25
C TYR A 16 -0.72 13.41 -1.24
N SER A 17 0.37 14.16 -1.34
CA SER A 17 0.41 15.39 -2.12
C SER A 17 0.60 15.17 -3.63
N GLN A 18 0.84 13.93 -4.06
CA GLN A 18 1.07 13.57 -5.46
C GLN A 18 0.36 12.26 -5.81
N SER A 19 -0.24 12.21 -6.99
CA SER A 19 -0.63 10.98 -7.69
C SER A 19 0.35 10.77 -8.84
N LEU A 20 1.08 9.65 -8.83
CA LEU A 20 2.14 9.38 -9.82
C LEU A 20 1.55 8.75 -11.08
N SER A 21 1.96 9.23 -12.25
CA SER A 21 1.62 8.58 -13.53
C SER A 21 2.23 7.18 -13.60
N LEU A 22 1.40 6.19 -13.87
CA LEU A 22 1.75 4.78 -13.73
C LEU A 22 2.50 4.26 -14.97
N ASN A 23 3.63 3.59 -14.76
CA ASN A 23 4.38 2.85 -15.78
C ASN A 23 4.60 1.38 -15.42
N THR A 24 3.82 0.89 -14.45
CA THR A 24 3.85 -0.47 -13.90
C THR A 24 2.44 -1.04 -13.88
N ASP A 25 2.27 -2.27 -13.37
CA ASP A 25 0.98 -2.94 -13.21
C ASP A 25 0.20 -2.50 -11.95
N LEU A 26 0.61 -1.40 -11.32
CA LEU A 26 -0.15 -0.76 -10.25
C LEU A 26 -1.41 -0.12 -10.85
N SER A 27 -2.49 -0.10 -10.07
CA SER A 27 -3.72 0.61 -10.42
C SER A 27 -3.74 2.04 -9.88
N LEU A 28 -2.97 2.32 -8.82
CA LEU A 28 -2.77 3.65 -8.24
C LEU A 28 -1.45 3.71 -7.49
N CYS A 29 -0.79 4.86 -7.49
CA CYS A 29 0.40 5.11 -6.70
C CYS A 29 0.40 6.56 -6.20
N LEU A 30 0.00 6.74 -4.94
CA LEU A 30 0.00 8.03 -4.27
C LEU A 30 1.31 8.20 -3.50
N PHE A 31 1.90 9.39 -3.61
CA PHE A 31 3.21 9.69 -3.05
C PHE A 31 3.15 10.91 -2.13
N LYS A 32 3.86 10.84 -1.00
CA LYS A 32 4.12 11.99 -0.12
C LYS A 32 5.57 12.00 0.34
N LYS A 33 6.10 13.20 0.52
CA LYS A 33 7.43 13.43 1.07
C LYS A 33 7.32 14.33 2.29
N VAL A 34 7.87 13.89 3.41
CA VAL A 34 7.94 14.65 4.66
C VAL A 34 9.40 14.75 5.07
N LYS A 35 10.00 15.93 4.90
CA LYS A 35 11.45 16.14 5.05
C LYS A 35 12.24 15.16 4.17
N LEU A 36 13.00 14.25 4.78
CA LEU A 36 13.77 13.21 4.09
C LEU A 36 12.98 11.90 3.90
N ALA A 37 11.89 11.72 4.63
CA ALA A 37 11.07 10.53 4.55
C ALA A 37 10.14 10.59 3.35
N ARG A 38 9.92 9.43 2.72
CA ARG A 38 9.09 9.25 1.53
C ARG A 38 8.13 8.11 1.77
N TYR A 39 6.89 8.28 1.34
CA TYR A 39 5.84 7.31 1.57
C TYR A 39 4.97 7.14 0.34
N VAL A 40 4.50 5.91 0.16
CA VAL A 40 3.63 5.53 -0.93
C VAL A 40 2.43 4.74 -0.42
N LEU A 41 1.25 5.06 -0.95
CA LEU A 41 0.10 4.15 -0.97
C LEU A 41 -0.04 3.63 -2.39
N ALA A 42 0.11 2.32 -2.55
CA ALA A 42 0.05 1.65 -3.84
C ALA A 42 -1.15 0.71 -3.85
N VAL A 43 -1.93 0.76 -4.93
CA VAL A 43 -3.08 -0.12 -5.14
C VAL A 43 -2.79 -1.05 -6.32
N LYS A 44 -3.16 -2.32 -6.17
CA LYS A 44 -2.99 -3.35 -7.20
C LYS A 44 -4.15 -4.34 -7.15
N GLY A 45 -4.50 -4.94 -8.28
CA GLY A 45 -5.43 -6.07 -8.30
C GLY A 45 -4.81 -7.31 -7.66
N PHE A 46 -5.60 -8.05 -6.89
CA PHE A 46 -5.23 -9.34 -6.33
C PHE A 46 -5.36 -10.45 -7.40
N ASP A 47 -4.35 -11.31 -7.50
CA ASP A 47 -4.35 -12.46 -8.41
C ASP A 47 -4.52 -13.77 -7.61
N SER A 48 -5.68 -14.42 -7.75
CA SER A 48 -5.99 -15.66 -7.04
C SER A 48 -5.09 -16.84 -7.42
N ASN A 49 -4.33 -16.75 -8.51
CA ASN A 49 -3.42 -17.80 -8.97
C ASN A 49 -2.02 -17.66 -8.36
N LEU A 50 -1.74 -16.57 -7.67
CA LEU A 50 -0.43 -16.30 -7.05
C LEU A 50 -0.54 -16.30 -5.54
N ASP A 51 0.44 -16.88 -4.86
CA ASP A 51 0.52 -16.79 -3.41
C ASP A 51 0.77 -15.33 -2.96
N ILE A 52 0.27 -14.99 -1.78
CA ILE A 52 0.33 -13.62 -1.25
C ILE A 52 1.75 -13.07 -1.12
N LYS A 53 2.75 -13.93 -0.83
CA LYS A 53 4.14 -13.51 -0.70
C LYS A 53 4.72 -13.09 -2.03
N THR A 54 4.45 -13.86 -3.09
CA THR A 54 4.82 -13.50 -4.47
C THR A 54 4.14 -12.20 -4.90
N GLN A 55 2.86 -12.01 -4.55
CA GLN A 55 2.14 -10.77 -4.86
C GLN A 55 2.73 -9.55 -4.16
N ILE A 56 3.06 -9.64 -2.87
CA ILE A 56 3.74 -8.57 -2.10
C ILE A 56 5.10 -8.25 -2.74
N ALA A 57 5.88 -9.27 -3.13
CA ALA A 57 7.16 -9.06 -3.81
C ALA A 57 7.00 -8.34 -5.16
N ASN A 58 5.99 -8.71 -5.95
CA ASN A 58 5.67 -8.06 -7.23
C ASN A 58 5.22 -6.61 -7.04
N ALA A 59 4.37 -6.34 -6.05
CA ALA A 59 3.98 -4.98 -5.69
C ALA A 59 5.19 -4.15 -5.25
N ARG A 60 6.05 -4.70 -4.38
CA ARG A 60 7.30 -4.05 -3.94
C ARG A 60 8.21 -3.70 -5.12
N LYS A 61 8.38 -4.62 -6.08
CA LYS A 61 9.16 -4.38 -7.30
C LYS A 61 8.57 -3.23 -8.14
N SER A 62 7.26 -3.22 -8.30
CA SER A 62 6.54 -2.20 -9.07
C SER A 62 6.64 -0.82 -8.40
N ILE A 63 6.47 -0.75 -7.08
CA ILE A 63 6.69 0.47 -6.30
C ILE A 63 8.11 0.97 -6.49
N ARG A 64 9.12 0.10 -6.36
CA ARG A 64 10.53 0.48 -6.54
C ARG A 64 10.78 1.10 -7.91
N GLN A 65 10.23 0.51 -8.97
CA GLN A 65 10.34 1.02 -10.34
C GLN A 65 9.64 2.38 -10.48
N GLN A 66 8.40 2.47 -10.00
CA GLN A 66 7.57 3.67 -10.08
C GLN A 66 8.19 4.88 -9.36
N THR A 67 8.90 4.64 -8.26
CA THR A 67 9.43 5.70 -7.39
C THR A 67 10.94 5.89 -7.49
N SER A 68 11.63 5.01 -8.23
CA SER A 68 13.10 4.93 -8.25
C SER A 68 13.71 4.81 -6.84
N ALA A 69 13.09 3.98 -5.98
CA ALA A 69 13.57 3.76 -4.61
C ALA A 69 14.97 3.11 -4.60
N MET A 70 15.84 3.57 -3.70
CA MET A 70 17.21 3.09 -3.55
C MET A 70 17.55 2.94 -2.07
N TRP A 71 18.17 1.81 -1.70
CA TRP A 71 18.61 1.56 -0.34
C TRP A 71 19.74 2.53 0.04
N LEU A 72 19.73 3.05 1.28
CA LEU A 72 20.65 4.04 1.87
C LEU A 72 20.54 5.48 1.35
N PHE A 73 19.64 5.77 0.40
CA PHE A 73 19.54 7.10 -0.22
C PHE A 73 18.11 7.57 -0.46
N LYS A 74 17.22 6.65 -0.85
CA LYS A 74 15.85 6.93 -1.26
C LYS A 74 14.93 5.80 -0.80
N GLU A 75 14.97 5.51 0.49
CA GLU A 75 14.03 4.58 1.11
C GLU A 75 12.62 5.14 1.03
N ILE A 76 11.68 4.24 0.83
CA ILE A 76 10.25 4.55 0.75
C ILE A 76 9.51 3.60 1.65
N GLY A 77 8.67 4.19 2.50
CA GLY A 77 7.67 3.42 3.22
C GLY A 77 6.45 3.14 2.36
N ALA A 78 6.06 1.88 2.23
CA ALA A 78 4.98 1.44 1.36
C ALA A 78 3.82 0.86 2.16
N TYR A 79 2.61 1.35 1.86
CA TYR A 79 1.35 0.71 2.21
C TYR A 79 0.74 0.13 0.93
N ILE A 80 0.60 -1.19 0.87
CA ILE A 80 0.13 -1.91 -0.31
C ILE A 80 -1.34 -2.30 -0.10
N VAL A 81 -2.18 -1.93 -1.04
CA VAL A 81 -3.60 -2.32 -1.07
C VAL A 81 -3.83 -3.26 -2.24
N PHE A 82 -4.36 -4.45 -1.94
CA PHE A 82 -4.80 -5.43 -2.91
C PHE A 82 -6.34 -5.40 -3.02
N ILE A 83 -6.85 -5.17 -4.22
CA ILE A 83 -8.29 -5.24 -4.50
C ILE A 83 -8.62 -6.67 -4.94
N CYS A 84 -9.50 -7.32 -4.20
CA CYS A 84 -9.95 -8.69 -4.44
C CYS A 84 -11.43 -8.70 -4.85
N ASP A 85 -11.85 -9.69 -5.63
CA ASP A 85 -13.29 -9.91 -5.85
C ASP A 85 -13.94 -10.44 -4.56
N GLU A 86 -13.33 -11.48 -3.99
CA GLU A 86 -13.66 -12.05 -2.68
C GLU A 86 -12.40 -12.14 -1.81
N LEU A 87 -12.58 -12.11 -0.49
CA LEU A 87 -11.46 -12.21 0.42
C LEU A 87 -10.89 -13.65 0.40
N PRO A 88 -9.60 -13.85 0.11
CA PRO A 88 -9.00 -15.18 0.17
C PRO A 88 -8.93 -15.67 1.62
N ASP A 89 -8.89 -16.99 1.82
CA ASP A 89 -8.67 -17.63 3.13
C ASP A 89 -7.21 -17.45 3.58
N LEU A 90 -6.90 -16.23 4.01
CA LEU A 90 -5.60 -15.82 4.52
C LEU A 90 -5.74 -15.29 5.95
N LYS A 91 -4.73 -15.59 6.76
CA LYS A 91 -4.56 -15.01 8.09
C LYS A 91 -3.74 -13.73 7.99
N GLU A 92 -3.98 -12.81 8.93
CA GLU A 92 -3.21 -11.56 9.07
C GLU A 92 -1.69 -11.81 9.08
N SER A 93 -1.24 -12.88 9.75
CA SER A 93 0.18 -13.24 9.85
C SER A 93 0.83 -13.62 8.51
N GLN A 94 0.04 -13.95 7.49
CA GLN A 94 0.53 -14.25 6.13
C GLN A 94 0.74 -12.99 5.30
N LEU A 95 0.22 -11.85 5.75
CA LEU A 95 0.47 -10.54 5.14
C LEU A 95 1.83 -10.03 5.63
N GLU A 96 2.89 -10.43 4.92
CA GLU A 96 4.26 -10.09 5.30
C GLU A 96 4.51 -8.58 5.22
N ILE A 97 4.90 -8.01 6.37
CA ILE A 97 5.39 -6.64 6.51
C ILE A 97 6.86 -6.66 6.93
N ASP A 98 7.62 -5.66 6.51
CA ASP A 98 9.02 -5.54 6.89
C ASP A 98 9.13 -5.16 8.37
N ARG A 99 9.89 -5.95 9.12
CA ARG A 99 10.19 -5.68 10.53
C ARG A 99 11.44 -4.81 10.70
N THR A 100 12.18 -4.60 9.60
CA THR A 100 13.45 -3.88 9.57
C THR A 100 13.49 -2.91 8.38
N GLY A 101 14.33 -1.87 8.47
CA GLY A 101 14.49 -0.86 7.43
C GLY A 101 15.51 -1.23 6.34
N PHE A 102 15.85 -2.50 6.17
CA PHE A 102 16.93 -2.94 5.26
C PHE A 102 16.49 -3.15 3.81
N HIS A 103 15.51 -2.37 3.35
CA HIS A 103 15.00 -2.42 1.99
C HIS A 103 14.84 -1.02 1.40
N ALA A 104 15.00 -0.91 0.09
CA ALA A 104 14.71 0.33 -0.63
C ALA A 104 13.20 0.68 -0.54
N VAL A 105 12.34 -0.34 -0.61
CA VAL A 105 10.90 -0.22 -0.37
C VAL A 105 10.59 -1.05 0.86
N ILE A 106 10.23 -0.35 1.94
CA ILE A 106 9.92 -0.94 3.24
C ILE A 106 8.41 -1.12 3.29
N VAL A 107 7.93 -2.36 3.25
CA VAL A 107 6.50 -2.67 3.32
C VAL A 107 6.03 -2.50 4.76
N GLN A 108 5.36 -1.40 5.06
CA GLN A 108 4.80 -1.14 6.38
C GLN A 108 3.34 -1.53 6.55
N GLY A 109 2.64 -1.79 5.47
CA GLY A 109 1.26 -2.27 5.54
C GLY A 109 0.89 -3.02 4.28
N VAL A 110 0.10 -4.07 4.47
CA VAL A 110 -0.56 -4.82 3.40
C VAL A 110 -2.02 -4.92 3.79
N HIS A 111 -2.90 -4.56 2.86
CA HIS A 111 -4.35 -4.52 3.08
C HIS A 111 -5.06 -5.14 1.88
N LEU A 112 -5.77 -6.24 2.09
CA LEU A 112 -6.68 -6.83 1.12
C LEU A 112 -8.07 -6.27 1.35
N VAL A 113 -8.67 -5.71 0.30
CA VAL A 113 -10.04 -5.25 0.32
C VAL A 113 -10.82 -5.96 -0.76
N SER A 114 -11.89 -6.64 -0.36
CA SER A 114 -12.83 -7.26 -1.29
C SER A 114 -13.83 -6.22 -1.81
N LYS A 115 -14.39 -6.45 -3.01
CA LYS A 115 -15.45 -5.62 -3.57
C LYS A 115 -16.73 -5.60 -2.73
N SER A 116 -16.92 -6.58 -1.85
CA SER A 116 -18.03 -6.63 -0.89
C SER A 116 -17.76 -5.82 0.39
N GLY A 117 -16.62 -5.16 0.52
CA GLY A 117 -16.27 -4.35 1.68
C GLY A 117 -15.75 -5.16 2.87
N VAL A 118 -15.34 -6.41 2.67
CA VAL A 118 -14.59 -7.19 3.67
C VAL A 118 -13.11 -6.88 3.56
N HIS A 119 -12.44 -6.73 4.70
CA HIS A 119 -11.06 -6.30 4.82
C HIS A 119 -10.20 -7.32 5.58
N LEU A 120 -8.95 -7.49 5.15
CA LEU A 120 -7.90 -8.16 5.90
C LEU A 120 -6.63 -7.34 5.78
N PHE A 121 -6.02 -6.94 6.89
CA PHE A 121 -4.83 -6.10 6.85
C PHE A 121 -3.85 -6.46 7.94
N ASN A 122 -2.57 -6.23 7.65
CA ASN A 122 -1.49 -6.26 8.63
C ASN A 122 -0.63 -5.02 8.39
N HIS A 123 -0.31 -4.29 9.44
CA HIS A 123 0.55 -3.10 9.34
C HIS A 123 1.47 -2.97 10.55
N THR A 124 2.59 -2.32 10.32
CA THR A 124 3.60 -2.08 11.35
C THR A 124 3.04 -1.10 12.40
N LYS A 125 3.31 -1.38 13.69
CA LYS A 125 2.96 -0.49 14.82
C LYS A 125 3.98 0.64 15.04
N TRP A 126 4.79 0.98 14.03
CA TRP A 126 5.86 1.97 14.24
C TRP A 126 5.23 3.34 14.51
N ARG A 127 5.66 3.96 15.63
CA ARG A 127 5.13 5.21 16.22
C ARG A 127 4.63 6.20 15.16
N ASN A 128 3.48 6.80 15.46
CA ASN A 128 2.63 7.76 14.72
C ASN A 128 3.34 8.72 13.73
N TYR A 129 4.60 9.05 13.96
CA TYR A 129 5.41 9.94 13.12
C TYR A 129 5.87 9.34 11.80
N SER A 130 5.99 8.02 11.71
CA SER A 130 6.58 7.40 10.52
C SER A 130 5.57 7.11 9.42
N PHE A 131 4.26 7.23 9.65
CA PHE A 131 3.25 6.96 8.61
C PHE A 131 2.12 7.97 8.50
N GLY A 132 2.00 8.95 9.40
CA GLY A 132 0.81 9.79 9.44
C GLY A 132 -0.43 8.93 9.69
N ASP A 133 -0.43 8.20 10.82
CA ASP A 133 -1.46 7.26 11.27
C ASP A 133 -1.81 6.13 10.28
N THR A 134 -1.07 5.03 10.28
CA THR A 134 -1.49 3.80 9.57
C THR A 134 -2.87 3.29 10.00
N GLU A 135 -3.28 3.52 11.26
CA GLU A 135 -4.65 3.24 11.74
C GLU A 135 -5.69 4.14 11.05
N SER A 136 -5.34 5.39 10.73
CA SER A 136 -6.15 6.30 9.93
C SER A 136 -6.23 5.83 8.47
N ILE A 137 -5.14 5.30 7.90
CA ILE A 137 -5.14 4.74 6.54
C ILE A 137 -6.07 3.54 6.44
N ALA A 138 -5.98 2.56 7.35
CA ALA A 138 -6.86 1.39 7.34
C ALA A 138 -8.33 1.79 7.52
N SER A 139 -8.62 2.67 8.49
CA SER A 139 -9.98 3.17 8.73
C SER A 139 -10.54 3.97 7.56
N ARG A 140 -9.73 4.82 6.92
CA ARG A 140 -10.13 5.61 5.74
C ARG A 140 -10.30 4.72 4.51
N LEU A 141 -9.52 3.64 4.37
CA LEU A 141 -9.72 2.62 3.33
C LEU A 141 -11.05 1.89 3.51
N VAL A 142 -11.43 1.52 4.74
CA VAL A 142 -12.75 0.94 5.02
C VAL A 142 -13.87 1.90 4.60
N SER A 143 -13.75 3.19 4.94
CA SER A 143 -14.76 4.19 4.55
C SER A 143 -14.78 4.49 3.04
N SER A 144 -13.67 4.27 2.32
CA SER A 144 -13.57 4.54 0.88
C SER A 144 -13.98 3.34 0.02
N ALA A 145 -14.01 2.16 0.64
CA ALA A 145 -14.39 0.89 0.04
C ALA A 145 -15.90 0.72 -0.13
N ILE A 146 -16.68 1.51 0.62
CA ILE A 146 -18.15 1.60 0.63
C ILE A 146 -18.58 2.75 -0.29
#